data_AF-A0A9P0KNS0-F1
#
_entry.id   AF-A0A9P0KNS0-F1
#
_cell.length_a   1.000
_cell.length_b   1.000
_cell.length_c   1.000
_cell.angle_alpha   90.00
_cell.angle_beta   90.00
_cell.angle_gamma   90.00
#
_symmetry.space_group_name_H-M   'P 1'
#
loop_
_entity.id
_entity.type
_entity.pdbx_description
1 polymer ?
#
loop_
_entity_poly.entity_id
_entity_poly.type
_entity_poly.pdbx_seq_one_letter_code
_entity_poly.pdbx_strand_id
1 'polypeptide(L)'
;MMRDKTRFLDILKMHINLEERLYMDKILKNQLQNKVYKVRTFNPSKNLYFNVVTVGDNRTMTVDGGGVNATVIQADLAATNGIIHIIDRVLGVPYTTVLDKLRTDPMLQNTYRLGQYQKFNEQLNNPDKRFTYFVPRDKAWENAKVAFPSAIKKLFMPEFMHIYGVATLERHLVVSDVPYTMERIKQWSNETHRGPFDSIASTSSRREVELPTVRGSLRIAVEERKDNTFIIHWKGEKIPVFKPNVECTNGIIHVIDFPFLKEGDIQISSANSLRFMSPTLTLCTFAFVKFVLL
;
A
#
# COMPACT_ATOMS: atom_id res chain seq x y z
N MET A 1 17.87 22.52 -5.25
CA MET A 1 17.48 21.49 -4.27
C MET A 1 18.26 21.54 -2.95
N MET A 2 19.51 22.04 -2.88
CA MET A 2 20.31 22.18 -1.63
C MET A 2 19.98 23.40 -0.70
N ARG A 3 18.73 23.90 -0.68
CA ARG A 3 18.39 25.09 0.15
C ARG A 3 17.79 24.76 1.52
N ASP A 4 17.33 23.53 1.72
CA ASP A 4 16.72 23.11 2.99
C ASP A 4 17.68 22.20 3.76
N LYS A 5 18.48 22.82 4.64
CA LYS A 5 19.46 22.12 5.49
C LYS A 5 18.78 21.10 6.40
N THR A 6 17.54 21.35 6.83
CA THR A 6 16.78 20.48 7.71
C THR A 6 16.41 19.19 6.98
N ARG A 7 15.84 19.31 5.78
CA ARG A 7 15.51 18.14 4.95
C ARG A 7 16.74 17.31 4.59
N PHE A 8 17.87 17.97 4.27
CA PHE A 8 19.12 17.27 3.99
C PHE A 8 19.63 16.50 5.21
N LEU A 9 19.58 17.10 6.40
CA LEU A 9 19.96 16.45 7.65
C LEU A 9 19.07 15.24 7.95
N ASP A 10 17.76 15.33 7.70
CA ASP A 10 16.83 14.22 7.90
C ASP A 10 17.10 13.06 6.93
N ILE A 11 17.48 13.37 5.69
CA ILE A 11 17.96 12.40 4.71
C ILE A 11 19.25 11.74 5.21
N LEU A 12 20.23 12.49 5.71
CA LEU A 12 21.46 11.88 6.24
C LEU A 12 21.18 10.98 7.46
N LYS A 13 20.34 11.43 8.40
CA LYS A 13 19.97 10.65 9.58
C LYS A 13 19.32 9.32 9.26
N MET A 14 18.56 9.22 8.16
CA MET A 14 17.98 7.93 7.77
C MET A 14 18.98 6.95 7.13
N HIS A 15 20.17 7.41 6.72
CA HIS A 15 21.24 6.53 6.23
C HIS A 15 22.09 5.96 7.36
N ILE A 16 21.89 6.42 8.61
CA ILE A 16 22.61 5.94 9.77
C ILE A 16 21.66 5.07 10.59
N ASN A 17 21.99 3.78 10.72
CA ASN A 17 21.26 2.84 11.56
C ASN A 17 21.66 2.98 13.04
N LEU A 18 20.73 2.63 13.94
CA LEU A 18 20.98 2.61 15.39
C LEU A 18 21.56 1.27 15.90
N GLU A 19 21.82 0.31 15.00
CA GLU A 19 22.48 -0.95 15.37
C GLU A 19 24.00 -0.81 15.27
N GLU A 20 24.72 -1.23 16.31
CA GLU A 20 26.17 -1.03 16.41
C GLU A 20 26.96 -1.65 15.25
N ARG A 21 26.62 -2.87 14.83
CA ARG A 21 27.28 -3.58 13.72
C ARG A 21 26.29 -4.44 12.96
N LEU A 22 25.94 -4.00 11.76
CA LEU A 22 25.02 -4.69 10.87
C LEU A 22 25.80 -5.30 9.71
N TYR A 23 26.16 -6.57 9.82
CA TYR A 23 26.80 -7.33 8.74
C TYR A 23 25.77 -7.95 7.80
N MET A 24 26.13 -8.19 6.54
CA MET A 24 25.27 -8.90 5.58
C MET A 24 24.80 -10.26 6.11
N ASP A 25 25.70 -11.02 6.74
CA ASP A 25 25.39 -12.33 7.32
C ASP A 25 24.36 -12.27 8.45
N LYS A 26 24.33 -11.18 9.22
CA LYS A 26 23.33 -10.98 10.29
C LYS A 26 21.93 -10.83 9.71
N ILE A 27 21.83 -10.11 8.58
CA ILE A 27 20.57 -9.90 7.86
C ILE A 27 20.10 -11.21 7.24
N LEU A 28 21.00 -11.94 6.58
CA LEU A 28 20.70 -13.22 5.94
C LEU A 28 20.14 -14.24 6.95
N LYS A 29 20.78 -14.37 8.12
CA LYS A 29 20.31 -15.28 9.20
C LYS A 29 18.89 -14.97 9.65
N ASN A 30 18.49 -13.70 9.67
CA ASN A 30 17.14 -13.30 10.07
C ASN A 30 16.11 -13.54 8.95
N GLN A 31 16.48 -13.30 7.70
CA GLN A 31 15.61 -13.57 6.55
C GLN A 31 15.25 -15.05 6.42
N LEU A 32 16.16 -15.97 6.78
CA LEU A 32 15.87 -17.41 6.84
C LEU A 32 14.73 -17.75 7.82
N GLN A 33 14.39 -16.85 8.74
CA GLN A 33 13.25 -16.98 9.65
C GLN A 33 11.96 -16.34 9.08
N ASN A 34 11.90 -16.11 7.76
CA ASN A 34 10.79 -15.46 7.06
C ASN A 34 10.42 -14.08 7.61
N LYS A 35 11.39 -13.35 8.17
CA LYS A 35 11.21 -12.03 8.74
C LYS A 35 12.02 -11.01 7.95
N VAL A 36 11.35 -9.96 7.47
CA VAL A 36 12.02 -8.80 6.88
C VAL A 36 12.89 -8.15 7.96
N TYR A 37 14.16 -7.91 7.66
CA TYR A 37 15.07 -7.29 8.61
C TYR A 37 14.83 -5.77 8.68
N LYS A 38 14.05 -5.36 9.67
CA LYS A 38 13.69 -3.95 9.92
C LYS A 38 14.68 -3.33 10.90
N VAL A 39 15.26 -2.20 10.53
CA VAL A 39 16.26 -1.47 11.33
C VAL A 39 15.79 -0.04 11.56
N ARG A 40 15.98 0.43 12.80
CA ARG A 40 15.72 1.83 13.16
C ARG A 40 16.89 2.71 12.74
N THR A 41 16.58 3.93 12.32
CA THR A 41 17.59 4.91 11.94
C THR A 41 17.66 6.03 12.97
N PHE A 42 18.66 6.91 12.82
CA PHE A 42 18.71 8.16 13.59
C PHE A 42 17.53 9.09 13.29
N ASN A 43 16.81 8.87 12.19
CA ASN A 43 15.51 9.50 11.96
C ASN A 43 14.40 8.62 12.58
N PRO A 44 13.76 9.05 13.67
CA PRO A 44 12.80 8.22 14.41
C PRO A 44 11.54 7.86 13.60
N SER A 45 11.23 8.63 12.55
CA SER A 45 10.07 8.44 11.69
C SER A 45 10.33 7.49 10.50
N LYS A 46 11.59 7.12 10.25
CA LYS A 46 11.97 6.30 9.08
C LYS A 46 12.76 5.07 9.51
N ASN A 47 12.24 3.90 9.17
CA ASN A 47 12.93 2.63 9.32
C ASN A 47 13.52 2.19 7.97
N LEU A 48 14.58 1.39 8.01
CA LEU A 48 15.15 0.70 6.85
C LEU A 48 14.74 -0.76 6.86
N TYR A 49 14.57 -1.31 5.67
CA TYR A 49 14.23 -2.71 5.46
C TYR A 49 15.28 -3.32 4.54
N PHE A 50 15.99 -4.33 5.05
CA PHE A 50 17.04 -5.00 4.29
C PHE A 50 16.56 -6.32 3.73
N ASN A 51 17.05 -6.65 2.55
CA ASN A 51 16.80 -7.91 1.88
C ASN A 51 18.05 -8.37 1.14
N VAL A 52 18.57 -9.54 1.49
CA VAL A 52 19.63 -10.24 0.77
C VAL A 52 18.99 -11.29 -0.14
N VAL A 53 19.39 -11.31 -1.40
CA VAL A 53 19.06 -12.32 -2.39
C VAL A 53 20.33 -13.06 -2.75
N THR A 54 20.29 -14.40 -2.68
CA THR A 54 21.42 -15.26 -3.06
C THR A 54 21.07 -15.96 -4.37
N VAL A 55 21.90 -15.78 -5.39
CA VAL A 55 21.78 -16.42 -6.71
C VAL A 55 23.09 -17.15 -6.99
N GLY A 56 23.08 -18.48 -6.87
CA GLY A 56 24.31 -19.28 -6.86
C GLY A 56 25.20 -18.86 -5.68
N ASP A 57 26.45 -18.52 -5.96
CA ASP A 57 27.39 -18.01 -4.95
C ASP A 57 27.31 -16.49 -4.76
N ASN A 58 26.60 -15.77 -5.62
CA ASN A 58 26.48 -14.31 -5.56
C ASN A 58 25.38 -13.88 -4.60
N ARG A 59 25.73 -13.00 -3.66
CA ARG A 59 24.79 -12.38 -2.72
C ARG A 59 24.61 -10.91 -3.08
N THR A 60 23.37 -10.52 -3.33
CA THR A 60 22.99 -9.12 -3.56
C THR A 60 22.16 -8.64 -2.39
N MET A 61 22.66 -7.62 -1.69
CA MET A 61 21.95 -6.96 -0.60
C MET A 61 21.26 -5.71 -1.12
N THR A 62 20.01 -5.52 -0.72
CA THR A 62 19.18 -4.36 -1.04
C THR A 62 18.66 -3.74 0.25
N VAL A 63 18.47 -2.42 0.22
CA VAL A 63 17.89 -1.65 1.31
C VAL A 63 16.75 -0.80 0.78
N ASP A 64 15.61 -0.83 1.47
CA ASP A 64 14.45 0.01 1.16
C ASP A 64 14.17 0.96 2.31
N GLY A 65 14.06 2.24 2.01
CA GLY A 65 13.88 3.31 2.99
C GLY A 65 13.47 4.62 2.35
N GLY A 66 12.48 5.31 2.95
CA GLY A 66 12.02 6.61 2.47
C GLY A 66 11.54 6.60 1.01
N GLY A 67 10.89 5.52 0.58
CA GLY A 67 10.40 5.37 -0.80
C GLY A 67 11.40 4.78 -1.79
N VAL A 68 12.69 4.79 -1.46
CA VAL A 68 13.78 4.39 -2.37
C VAL A 68 14.23 2.97 -2.07
N ASN A 69 14.31 2.13 -3.10
CA ASN A 69 15.01 0.86 -3.05
C ASN A 69 16.42 1.04 -3.64
N ALA A 70 17.45 0.76 -2.86
CA ALA A 70 18.84 0.89 -3.24
C ALA A 70 19.55 -0.47 -3.14
N THR A 71 20.49 -0.72 -4.05
CA THR A 71 21.37 -1.89 -4.03
C THR A 71 22.65 -1.53 -3.30
N VAL A 72 23.10 -2.42 -2.42
CA VAL A 72 24.41 -2.30 -1.77
C VAL A 72 25.47 -2.75 -2.77
N ILE A 73 26.30 -1.81 -3.23
CA ILE A 73 27.37 -2.06 -4.18
C ILE A 73 28.64 -2.61 -3.50
N GLN A 74 28.84 -2.23 -2.23
CA GLN A 74 29.94 -2.72 -1.43
C GLN A 74 29.46 -2.84 0.02
N ALA A 75 29.53 -4.05 0.56
CA ALA A 75 29.04 -4.36 1.91
C ALA A 75 30.22 -4.61 2.87
N ASP A 76 29.89 -4.58 4.16
CA ASP A 76 30.75 -5.06 5.25
C ASP A 76 32.12 -4.33 5.37
N LEU A 77 32.16 -3.05 5.02
CA LEU A 77 33.36 -2.23 5.21
C LEU A 77 33.55 -1.90 6.70
N ALA A 78 34.64 -2.37 7.28
CA ALA A 78 34.97 -2.12 8.68
C ALA A 78 35.32 -0.64 8.92
N ALA A 79 34.68 -0.04 9.93
CA ALA A 79 35.02 1.27 10.48
C ALA A 79 35.27 1.13 11.99
N THR A 80 35.98 2.10 12.59
CA THR A 80 36.35 2.06 14.02
C THR A 80 35.15 1.84 14.94
N ASN A 81 34.00 2.43 14.60
CA ASN A 81 32.78 2.46 15.41
C ASN A 81 31.59 1.76 14.74
N GLY A 82 31.78 0.99 13.66
CA GLY A 82 30.66 0.38 12.97
C GLY A 82 31.02 -0.27 11.64
N ILE A 83 30.01 -0.42 10.79
CA ILE A 83 30.12 -1.00 9.45
C ILE A 83 29.52 -0.03 8.44
N ILE A 84 30.21 0.14 7.31
CA ILE A 84 29.74 0.95 6.19
C ILE A 84 29.26 0.03 5.06
N HIS A 85 28.09 0.35 4.53
CA HIS A 85 27.55 -0.24 3.30
C HIS A 85 27.40 0.87 2.27
N ILE A 86 28.07 0.74 1.12
CA ILE A 86 27.94 1.69 0.02
C ILE A 86 26.72 1.29 -0.83
N ILE A 87 25.85 2.25 -1.11
CA ILE A 87 24.59 2.05 -1.86
C ILE A 87 24.58 2.86 -3.15
N ASP A 88 23.85 2.37 -4.15
CA ASP A 88 23.75 2.99 -5.49
C ASP A 88 22.77 4.18 -5.57
N ARG A 89 21.94 4.40 -4.55
CA ARG A 89 20.91 5.46 -4.52
C ARG A 89 20.79 6.10 -3.14
N VAL A 90 20.49 7.39 -3.13
CA VAL A 90 20.22 8.15 -1.90
C VAL A 90 18.79 7.86 -1.42
N LEU A 91 18.66 7.38 -0.18
CA LEU A 91 17.37 7.11 0.45
C LEU A 91 16.60 8.41 0.78
N GLY A 92 15.27 8.36 0.77
CA GLY A 92 14.44 9.54 1.09
C GLY A 92 14.28 10.55 -0.05
N VAL A 93 14.80 10.26 -1.24
CA VAL A 93 14.57 11.05 -2.46
C VAL A 93 13.84 10.16 -3.47
N PRO A 94 12.49 10.12 -3.46
CA PRO A 94 11.74 9.22 -4.32
C PRO A 94 11.98 9.56 -5.80
N TYR A 95 12.20 8.52 -6.60
CA TYR A 95 12.41 8.60 -8.05
C TYR A 95 11.35 7.83 -8.85
N THR A 96 10.41 7.17 -8.17
CA THR A 96 9.34 6.37 -8.77
C THR A 96 7.97 6.94 -8.45
N THR A 97 7.02 6.77 -9.37
CA THR A 97 5.60 7.03 -9.11
C THR A 97 5.00 5.95 -8.20
N VAL A 98 3.78 6.17 -7.71
CA VAL A 98 3.02 5.15 -6.98
C VAL A 98 2.84 3.88 -7.81
N LEU A 99 2.58 4.00 -9.11
CA LEU A 99 2.49 2.85 -10.02
C LEU A 99 3.80 2.07 -10.09
N ASP A 100 4.91 2.76 -10.32
CA ASP A 100 6.21 2.10 -10.45
C ASP A 100 6.65 1.45 -9.15
N LYS A 101 6.37 2.07 -8.00
CA LYS A 101 6.65 1.47 -6.69
C LYS A 101 5.84 0.19 -6.47
N LEU A 102 4.55 0.19 -6.83
CA LEU A 102 3.71 -1.02 -6.76
C LEU A 102 4.20 -2.14 -7.66
N ARG A 103 4.66 -1.80 -8.87
CA ARG A 103 5.15 -2.77 -9.84
C ARG A 103 6.47 -3.42 -9.41
N THR A 104 7.34 -2.65 -8.77
CA THR A 104 8.72 -3.08 -8.43
C THR A 104 8.83 -3.71 -7.04
N ASP A 105 7.94 -3.39 -6.10
CA ASP A 105 8.02 -3.92 -4.74
C ASP A 105 7.43 -5.36 -4.66
N PRO A 106 8.25 -6.38 -4.34
CA PRO A 106 7.80 -7.76 -4.30
C PRO A 106 6.76 -8.05 -3.21
N MET A 107 6.56 -7.19 -2.21
CA MET A 107 5.51 -7.41 -1.20
C MET A 107 4.13 -6.89 -1.61
N LEU A 108 4.02 -6.19 -2.74
CA LEU A 108 2.79 -5.52 -3.19
C LEU A 108 2.20 -6.18 -4.44
N GLN A 109 2.70 -7.36 -4.85
CA GLN A 109 2.37 -7.98 -6.14
C GLN A 109 0.88 -8.32 -6.28
N ASN A 110 0.23 -8.83 -5.22
CA ASN A 110 -1.19 -9.18 -5.28
C ASN A 110 -2.06 -7.94 -5.49
N THR A 111 -1.74 -6.82 -4.83
CA THR A 111 -2.45 -5.55 -5.02
C THR A 111 -2.19 -4.98 -6.41
N TYR A 112 -0.94 -5.01 -6.87
CA TYR A 112 -0.58 -4.59 -8.22
C TYR A 112 -1.36 -5.40 -9.27
N ARG A 113 -1.37 -6.74 -9.17
CA ARG A 113 -2.11 -7.63 -10.08
C ARG A 113 -3.61 -7.34 -10.06
N LEU A 114 -4.21 -7.16 -8.89
CA LEU A 114 -5.63 -6.84 -8.76
C LEU A 114 -5.97 -5.54 -9.52
N GLY A 115 -5.11 -4.53 -9.45
CA GLY A 115 -5.30 -3.26 -10.15
C GLY A 115 -4.89 -3.26 -11.63
N GLN A 116 -4.23 -4.31 -12.13
CA GLN A 116 -4.01 -4.46 -13.58
C GLN A 116 -5.32 -4.76 -14.30
N TYR A 117 -6.23 -5.46 -13.63
CA TYR A 117 -7.56 -5.70 -14.16
C TYR A 117 -8.34 -4.39 -14.24
N GLN A 118 -9.07 -4.22 -15.35
CA GLN A 118 -9.77 -2.98 -15.71
C GLN A 118 -8.89 -1.72 -15.74
N LYS A 119 -7.56 -1.86 -15.83
CA LYS A 119 -6.65 -0.72 -15.99
C LYS A 119 -6.69 0.29 -14.82
N PHE A 120 -7.13 -0.12 -13.63
CA PHE A 120 -7.16 0.75 -12.44
C PHE A 120 -5.78 1.39 -12.18
N ASN A 121 -4.71 0.62 -12.37
CA ASN A 121 -3.33 1.05 -12.17
C ASN A 121 -2.88 2.20 -13.08
N GLU A 122 -3.48 2.40 -14.26
CA GLU A 122 -3.04 3.43 -15.21
C GLU A 122 -3.14 4.85 -14.60
N GLN A 123 -4.14 5.09 -13.74
CA GLN A 123 -4.32 6.39 -13.07
C GLN A 123 -3.17 6.75 -12.12
N LEU A 124 -2.49 5.75 -11.54
CA LEU A 124 -1.46 5.91 -10.51
C LEU A 124 -0.15 6.46 -11.07
N ASN A 125 -0.05 6.59 -12.40
CA ASN A 125 1.08 7.23 -13.08
C ASN A 125 0.87 8.74 -13.33
N ASN A 126 -0.32 9.27 -13.04
CA ASN A 126 -0.63 10.67 -13.29
C ASN A 126 0.22 11.59 -12.37
N PRO A 127 1.03 12.52 -12.93
CA PRO A 127 1.89 13.42 -12.15
C PRO A 127 1.14 14.62 -11.55
N ASP A 128 -0.05 14.95 -12.05
CA ASP A 128 -0.84 16.12 -11.63
C ASP A 128 -1.65 15.83 -10.37
N LYS A 129 -1.90 14.55 -10.08
CA LYS A 129 -2.60 14.11 -8.86
C LYS A 129 -1.63 13.82 -7.73
N ARG A 130 -2.11 13.93 -6.49
CA ARG A 130 -1.41 13.39 -5.31
C ARG A 130 -2.22 12.25 -4.72
N PHE A 131 -1.57 11.11 -4.62
CA PHE A 131 -2.17 9.89 -4.10
C PHE A 131 -1.72 9.64 -2.66
N THR A 132 -2.65 9.20 -1.82
CA THR A 132 -2.34 8.51 -0.57
C THR A 132 -2.92 7.12 -0.68
N TYR A 133 -2.07 6.13 -0.93
CA TYR A 133 -2.52 4.78 -1.23
C TYR A 133 -2.23 3.84 -0.05
N PHE A 134 -3.28 3.29 0.55
CA PHE A 134 -3.19 2.26 1.57
C PHE A 134 -3.10 0.88 0.90
N VAL A 135 -1.91 0.32 0.79
CA VAL A 135 -1.68 -0.88 -0.05
C VAL A 135 -1.57 -2.11 0.84
N PRO A 136 -2.51 -3.08 0.74
CA PRO A 136 -2.36 -4.36 1.43
C PRO A 136 -1.17 -5.12 0.84
N ARG A 137 -0.25 -5.59 1.69
CA ARG A 137 0.83 -6.48 1.23
C ARG A 137 0.32 -7.88 0.93
N ASP A 138 1.11 -8.70 0.27
CA ASP A 138 0.71 -10.06 -0.10
C ASP A 138 0.27 -10.91 1.10
N LYS A 139 0.99 -10.81 2.23
CA LYS A 139 0.58 -11.45 3.49
C LYS A 139 -0.80 -10.97 4.00
N ALA A 140 -1.16 -9.71 3.76
CA ALA A 140 -2.46 -9.18 4.13
C ALA A 140 -3.59 -9.86 3.35
N TRP A 141 -3.36 -10.11 2.05
CA TRP A 141 -4.29 -10.87 1.22
C TRP A 141 -4.38 -12.34 1.63
N GLU A 142 -3.26 -12.98 1.98
CA GLU A 142 -3.29 -14.35 2.52
C GLU A 142 -4.07 -14.45 3.84
N ASN A 143 -3.87 -13.50 4.75
CA ASN A 143 -4.65 -13.42 5.98
C ASN A 143 -6.14 -13.20 5.68
N ALA A 144 -6.47 -12.34 4.71
CA ALA A 144 -7.84 -12.10 4.31
C ALA A 144 -8.48 -13.33 3.64
N LYS A 145 -7.73 -14.17 2.92
CA LYS A 145 -8.24 -15.45 2.38
C LYS A 145 -8.69 -16.39 3.49
N VAL A 146 -7.97 -16.41 4.61
CA VAL A 146 -8.33 -17.22 5.78
C VAL A 146 -9.55 -16.63 6.48
N ALA A 147 -9.59 -15.31 6.68
CA ALA A 147 -10.69 -14.65 7.37
C ALA A 147 -12.00 -14.65 6.57
N PHE A 148 -11.94 -14.40 5.25
CA PHE A 148 -13.10 -14.22 4.38
C PHE A 148 -12.95 -15.02 3.06
N PRO A 149 -12.92 -16.36 3.10
CA PRO A 149 -12.58 -17.20 1.95
C PRO A 149 -13.51 -16.97 0.75
N SER A 150 -14.82 -16.88 1.00
CA SER A 150 -15.83 -16.65 -0.04
C SER A 150 -15.69 -15.27 -0.70
N ALA A 151 -15.47 -14.23 0.10
CA ALA A 151 -15.33 -12.86 -0.39
C ALA A 151 -14.05 -12.72 -1.23
N ILE A 152 -12.91 -13.24 -0.73
CA ILE A 152 -11.65 -13.17 -1.46
C ILE A 152 -11.68 -14.02 -2.72
N LYS A 153 -12.27 -15.22 -2.70
CA LYS A 153 -12.42 -16.05 -3.91
C LYS A 153 -13.15 -15.26 -5.01
N LYS A 154 -14.24 -14.58 -4.67
CA LYS A 154 -14.99 -13.72 -5.60
C LYS A 154 -14.17 -12.52 -6.06
N LEU A 155 -13.43 -11.87 -5.16
CA LEU A 155 -12.60 -10.72 -5.49
C LEU A 155 -11.56 -11.03 -6.58
N PHE A 156 -11.01 -12.26 -6.56
CA PHE A 156 -10.01 -12.72 -7.52
C PHE A 156 -10.58 -13.55 -8.69
N MET A 157 -11.90 -13.71 -8.78
CA MET A 157 -12.56 -14.34 -9.93
C MET A 157 -12.78 -13.30 -11.05
N PRO A 158 -12.38 -13.56 -12.31
CA PRO A 158 -12.53 -12.60 -13.41
C PRO A 158 -13.96 -12.05 -13.57
N GLU A 159 -14.95 -12.90 -13.30
CA GLU A 159 -16.40 -12.60 -13.38
C GLU A 159 -16.84 -11.48 -12.44
N PHE A 160 -16.20 -11.35 -11.27
CA PHE A 160 -16.63 -10.45 -10.18
C PHE A 160 -15.59 -9.38 -9.85
N MET A 161 -14.33 -9.64 -10.18
CA MET A 161 -13.20 -8.76 -9.98
C MET A 161 -13.43 -7.36 -10.56
N HIS A 162 -14.12 -7.29 -11.69
CA HIS A 162 -14.40 -6.06 -12.41
C HIS A 162 -15.34 -5.10 -11.63
N ILE A 163 -16.14 -5.59 -10.68
CA ILE A 163 -16.96 -4.73 -9.81
C ILE A 163 -16.31 -4.64 -8.44
N TYR A 164 -16.08 -5.78 -7.79
CA TYR A 164 -15.65 -5.80 -6.38
C TYR A 164 -14.16 -5.50 -6.23
N GLY A 165 -13.32 -5.90 -7.19
CA GLY A 165 -11.89 -5.63 -7.19
C GLY A 165 -11.58 -4.15 -7.22
N VAL A 166 -12.07 -3.46 -8.24
CA VAL A 166 -11.88 -2.01 -8.39
C VAL A 166 -12.52 -1.24 -7.25
N ALA A 167 -13.75 -1.59 -6.86
CA ALA A 167 -14.41 -1.05 -5.67
C ALA A 167 -13.57 -1.12 -4.40
N THR A 168 -12.90 -2.27 -4.17
CA THR A 168 -12.01 -2.45 -3.04
C THR A 168 -10.77 -1.55 -3.20
N LEU A 169 -10.13 -1.53 -4.37
CA LEU A 169 -8.93 -0.70 -4.59
C LEU A 169 -9.20 0.80 -4.48
N GLU A 170 -10.32 1.29 -5.01
CA GLU A 170 -10.72 2.71 -4.92
C GLU A 170 -10.93 3.17 -3.47
N ARG A 171 -11.45 2.31 -2.60
CA ARG A 171 -11.58 2.60 -1.16
C ARG A 171 -10.23 2.83 -0.48
N HIS A 172 -9.19 2.17 -0.98
CA HIS A 172 -7.83 2.30 -0.45
C HIS A 172 -7.08 3.50 -1.05
N LEU A 173 -7.58 4.08 -2.14
CA LEU A 173 -6.93 5.17 -2.86
C LEU A 173 -7.56 6.51 -2.50
N VAL A 174 -6.83 7.29 -1.70
CA VAL A 174 -7.19 8.67 -1.37
C VAL A 174 -6.54 9.61 -2.38
N VAL A 175 -7.32 10.55 -2.91
CA VAL A 175 -6.87 11.55 -3.88
C VAL A 175 -7.16 12.93 -3.32
N SER A 176 -6.12 13.75 -3.22
CA SER A 176 -6.17 15.08 -2.60
C SER A 176 -5.11 15.98 -3.22
N ASP A 177 -5.07 17.26 -2.82
CA ASP A 177 -4.03 18.20 -3.26
C ASP A 177 -2.67 17.90 -2.60
N VAL A 178 -2.69 17.27 -1.43
CA VAL A 178 -1.49 16.96 -0.63
C VAL A 178 -1.58 15.52 -0.12
N PRO A 179 -0.51 14.70 -0.27
CA PRO A 179 -0.48 13.36 0.29
C PRO A 179 -0.49 13.40 1.83
N TYR A 180 -1.12 12.41 2.45
CA TYR A 180 -1.26 12.33 3.90
C TYR A 180 -0.26 11.35 4.50
N THR A 181 0.62 11.86 5.36
CA THR A 181 1.50 11.02 6.17
C THR A 181 0.74 10.39 7.35
N MET A 182 1.25 9.31 7.92
CA MET A 182 0.66 8.68 9.10
C MET A 182 0.59 9.64 10.29
N GLU A 183 1.61 10.47 10.47
CA GLU A 183 1.69 11.48 11.51
C GLU A 183 0.60 12.54 11.34
N ARG A 184 0.34 12.97 10.10
CA ARG A 184 -0.72 13.94 9.79
C ARG A 184 -2.11 13.38 10.06
N ILE A 185 -2.37 12.13 9.67
CA ILE A 185 -3.67 11.48 9.92
C ILE A 185 -3.87 11.27 11.43
N LYS A 186 -2.83 10.89 12.16
CA LYS A 186 -2.83 10.80 13.62
C LYS A 186 -3.13 12.15 14.26
N GLN A 187 -2.45 13.21 13.83
CA GLN A 187 -2.66 14.56 14.35
C GLN A 187 -4.12 14.99 14.18
N TRP A 188 -4.70 14.76 13.00
CA TRP A 188 -6.12 15.04 12.76
C TRP A 188 -7.04 14.21 13.63
N SER A 189 -6.74 12.91 13.82
CA SER A 189 -7.49 12.04 14.74
C SER A 189 -7.51 12.61 16.17
N ASN A 190 -6.45 13.34 16.58
CA ASN A 190 -6.34 13.97 17.89
C ASN A 190 -6.93 15.40 17.94
N GLU A 191 -6.79 16.21 16.89
CA GLU A 191 -7.23 17.61 16.86
C GLU A 191 -8.75 17.79 16.82
N THR A 192 -9.48 16.81 16.27
CA THR A 192 -10.95 16.79 16.30
C THR A 192 -11.54 16.72 17.73
N HIS A 193 -10.69 16.65 18.76
CA HIS A 193 -11.05 16.76 20.18
C HIS A 193 -11.25 18.20 20.70
N ARG A 194 -11.04 19.25 19.89
CA ARG A 194 -11.12 20.65 20.37
C ARG A 194 -12.32 21.43 19.81
N GLY A 195 -13.52 20.86 19.92
CA GLY A 195 -14.76 21.62 19.80
C GLY A 195 -15.04 22.41 21.09
N PRO A 196 -15.59 23.64 21.06
CA PRO A 196 -15.79 24.45 22.27
C PRO A 196 -16.79 23.89 23.30
N PHE A 197 -17.49 22.80 22.99
CA PHE A 197 -18.68 22.36 23.75
C PHE A 197 -18.67 20.88 24.17
N ASP A 198 -17.59 20.13 23.90
CA ASP A 198 -17.53 18.68 24.23
C ASP A 198 -16.83 18.46 25.59
N SER A 199 -17.52 18.80 26.69
CA SER A 199 -17.07 18.51 28.06
C SER A 199 -17.50 17.13 28.58
N ILE A 200 -18.23 16.35 27.78
CA ILE A 200 -18.66 15.00 28.15
C ILE A 200 -17.91 14.00 27.27
N ALA A 201 -16.71 13.63 27.72
CA ALA A 201 -15.98 12.49 27.19
C ALA A 201 -16.76 11.21 27.52
N SER A 202 -17.68 10.80 26.64
CA SER A 202 -18.17 9.43 26.65
C SER A 202 -17.02 8.54 26.18
N THR A 203 -16.41 7.87 27.14
CA THR A 203 -15.45 6.78 27.01
C THR A 203 -15.71 5.92 25.76
N SER A 204 -14.70 5.82 24.88
CA SER A 204 -14.36 4.67 23.99
C SER A 204 -14.43 4.79 22.45
N SER A 205 -15.06 5.79 21.83
CA SER A 205 -15.02 5.92 20.36
C SER A 205 -13.89 6.86 19.90
N ARG A 206 -12.82 6.30 19.32
CA ARG A 206 -11.81 7.10 18.60
C ARG A 206 -12.52 7.84 17.45
N ARG A 207 -12.39 9.16 17.34
CA ARG A 207 -12.99 9.91 16.22
C ARG A 207 -12.22 9.61 14.93
N GLU A 208 -12.96 9.13 13.94
CA GLU A 208 -12.43 8.78 12.62
C GLU A 208 -12.23 10.04 11.77
N VAL A 209 -11.08 10.14 11.12
CA VAL A 209 -10.77 11.12 10.09
C VAL A 209 -11.40 10.67 8.78
N GLU A 210 -12.07 11.58 8.09
CA GLU A 210 -12.68 11.33 6.78
C GLU A 210 -11.73 11.77 5.65
N LEU A 211 -11.23 10.81 4.88
CA LEU A 211 -10.31 11.04 3.76
C LEU A 211 -11.06 10.90 2.42
N PRO A 212 -10.86 11.82 1.44
CA PRO A 212 -11.52 11.75 0.16
C PRO A 212 -10.94 10.62 -0.71
N THR A 213 -11.77 9.65 -1.07
CA THR A 213 -11.40 8.54 -1.97
C THR A 213 -12.07 8.72 -3.33
N VAL A 214 -11.63 7.96 -4.33
CA VAL A 214 -12.25 7.95 -5.67
C VAL A 214 -13.74 7.58 -5.60
N ARG A 215 -14.14 6.74 -4.64
CA ARG A 215 -15.51 6.18 -4.53
C ARG A 215 -16.36 6.83 -3.42
N GLY A 216 -15.89 7.90 -2.78
CA GLY A 216 -16.56 8.51 -1.62
C GLY A 216 -15.55 8.89 -0.56
N SER A 217 -15.72 8.44 0.68
CA SER A 217 -14.79 8.74 1.76
C SER A 217 -14.34 7.50 2.53
N LEU A 218 -13.09 7.53 3.00
CA LEU A 218 -12.49 6.54 3.89
C LEU A 218 -12.42 7.14 5.28
N ARG A 219 -13.20 6.58 6.21
CA ARG A 219 -13.19 6.97 7.63
C ARG A 219 -12.27 6.05 8.41
N ILE A 220 -11.19 6.60 8.97
CA ILE A 220 -10.18 5.85 9.73
C ILE A 220 -9.65 6.66 10.91
N ALA A 221 -9.17 6.01 11.96
CA ALA A 221 -8.37 6.65 13.00
C ALA A 221 -6.97 6.03 13.05
N VAL A 222 -5.94 6.84 13.31
CA VAL A 222 -4.56 6.34 13.39
C VAL A 222 -4.02 6.47 14.81
N GLU A 223 -3.43 5.38 15.30
CA GLU A 223 -2.75 5.32 16.60
C GLU A 223 -1.27 4.99 16.38
N GLU A 224 -0.40 5.69 17.10
CA GLU A 224 1.03 5.39 17.14
C GLU A 224 1.37 4.66 18.43
N ARG A 225 2.05 3.51 18.31
CA ARG A 225 2.54 2.71 19.43
C ARG A 225 3.88 3.25 19.93
N LYS A 226 4.26 2.85 21.15
CA LYS A 226 5.54 3.22 21.80
C LYS A 226 6.79 2.82 21.00
N ASP A 227 6.65 1.94 20.01
CA ASP A 227 7.74 1.48 19.16
C ASP A 227 7.83 2.20 17.80
N ASN A 228 7.14 3.35 17.65
CA ASN A 228 6.97 4.15 16.44
C ASN A 228 6.33 3.37 15.29
N THR A 229 5.45 2.41 15.60
CA THR A 229 4.62 1.73 14.62
C THR A 229 3.19 2.26 14.67
N PHE A 230 2.50 2.23 13.52
CA PHE A 230 1.14 2.75 13.40
C PHE A 230 0.12 1.62 13.32
N ILE A 231 -1.05 1.85 13.90
CA ILE A 231 -2.26 1.04 13.74
C ILE A 231 -3.33 1.94 13.15
N ILE A 232 -3.96 1.47 12.07
CA ILE A 232 -5.18 2.05 11.53
C ILE A 232 -6.37 1.35 12.17
N HIS A 233 -7.30 2.11 12.73
CA HIS A 233 -8.60 1.64 13.17
C HIS A 233 -9.62 1.92 12.07
N TRP A 234 -10.31 0.89 11.60
CA TRP A 234 -11.30 0.99 10.51
C TRP A 234 -12.48 0.05 10.79
N LYS A 235 -13.69 0.59 10.94
CA LYS A 235 -14.92 -0.21 11.19
C LYS A 235 -14.74 -1.27 12.29
N GLY A 236 -14.10 -0.87 13.39
CA GLY A 236 -13.79 -1.74 14.54
C GLY A 236 -12.58 -2.67 14.38
N GLU A 237 -11.98 -2.78 13.19
CA GLU A 237 -10.75 -3.55 12.96
C GLU A 237 -9.51 -2.74 13.31
N LYS A 238 -8.50 -3.43 13.83
CA LYS A 238 -7.16 -2.88 14.06
C LYS A 238 -6.21 -3.43 13.01
N ILE A 239 -5.76 -2.56 12.12
CA ILE A 239 -4.94 -2.91 10.97
C ILE A 239 -3.53 -2.33 11.20
N PRO A 240 -2.52 -3.16 11.51
CA PRO A 240 -1.15 -2.69 11.62
C PRO A 240 -0.65 -2.13 10.29
N VAL A 241 0.11 -1.03 10.35
CA VAL A 241 0.83 -0.47 9.21
C VAL A 241 2.24 -1.05 9.20
N PHE A 242 2.54 -1.87 8.20
CA PHE A 242 3.81 -2.58 8.08
C PHE A 242 4.95 -1.66 7.61
N LYS A 243 4.67 -0.82 6.60
CA LYS A 243 5.58 0.24 6.12
C LYS A 243 4.81 1.55 5.98
N PRO A 244 4.94 2.49 6.93
CA PRO A 244 4.34 3.80 6.81
C PRO A 244 5.17 4.70 5.88
N ASN A 245 4.52 5.69 5.27
CA ASN A 245 5.18 6.83 4.62
C ASN A 245 6.21 6.47 3.52
N VAL A 246 5.88 5.52 2.65
CA VAL A 246 6.68 5.17 1.47
C VAL A 246 6.46 6.24 0.40
N GLU A 247 7.39 7.18 0.32
CA GLU A 247 7.27 8.35 -0.57
C GLU A 247 7.42 7.96 -2.05
N CYS A 248 6.65 8.63 -2.90
CA CYS A 248 6.68 8.50 -4.37
C CYS A 248 6.66 9.92 -4.98
N THR A 249 6.99 10.05 -6.25
CA THR A 249 7.02 11.36 -6.94
C THR A 249 5.65 12.03 -7.02
N ASN A 250 4.58 11.25 -7.09
CA ASN A 250 3.19 11.70 -7.19
C ASN A 250 2.31 11.28 -5.99
N GLY A 251 2.91 10.94 -4.85
CA GLY A 251 2.11 10.55 -3.68
C GLY A 251 2.88 9.81 -2.60
N ILE A 252 2.14 9.09 -1.78
CA ILE A 252 2.66 8.29 -0.68
C ILE A 252 1.91 6.96 -0.60
N ILE A 253 2.64 5.89 -0.27
CA ILE A 253 2.10 4.56 -0.02
C ILE A 253 2.23 4.24 1.47
N HIS A 254 1.17 3.66 2.04
CA HIS A 254 1.18 3.06 3.37
C HIS A 254 0.89 1.57 3.23
N VAL A 255 1.87 0.72 3.50
CA VAL A 255 1.72 -0.73 3.39
C VAL A 255 1.03 -1.25 4.64
N ILE A 256 -0.12 -1.90 4.47
CA ILE A 256 -0.97 -2.37 5.58
C ILE A 256 -1.03 -3.90 5.65
N ASP A 257 -1.19 -4.44 6.86
CA ASP A 257 -1.21 -5.90 7.13
C ASP A 257 -2.59 -6.55 6.97
N PHE A 258 -3.63 -5.79 6.63
CA PHE A 258 -4.96 -6.30 6.30
C PHE A 258 -5.70 -5.33 5.36
N PRO A 259 -6.42 -5.78 4.32
CA PRO A 259 -7.18 -4.88 3.45
C PRO A 259 -8.38 -4.27 4.18
N PHE A 260 -8.81 -3.06 3.77
CA PHE A 260 -10.08 -2.46 4.14
C PHE A 260 -11.24 -3.22 3.49
N LEU A 261 -11.49 -4.43 3.99
CA LEU A 261 -12.52 -5.36 3.53
C LEU A 261 -13.24 -5.98 4.71
N LYS A 262 -14.58 -6.05 4.63
CA LYS A 262 -15.44 -6.84 5.52
C LYS A 262 -16.15 -7.91 4.71
N GLU A 263 -16.59 -8.97 5.38
CA GLU A 263 -17.32 -10.07 4.74
C GLU A 263 -18.54 -9.60 3.93
N GLY A 264 -19.29 -8.63 4.48
CA GLY A 264 -20.48 -8.07 3.82
C GLY A 264 -20.20 -7.15 2.62
N ASP A 265 -18.95 -6.80 2.32
CA ASP A 265 -18.63 -5.94 1.17
C ASP A 265 -18.79 -6.66 -0.18
N ILE A 266 -18.76 -8.00 -0.18
CA ILE A 266 -18.80 -8.83 -1.41
C ILE A 266 -20.00 -9.78 -1.34
N GLN A 267 -21.19 -9.21 -1.56
CA GLN A 267 -22.44 -9.96 -1.63
C GLN A 267 -22.87 -10.14 -3.09
N ILE A 268 -23.04 -11.40 -3.50
CA ILE A 268 -23.70 -11.71 -4.77
C ILE A 268 -25.15 -11.97 -4.39
N SER A 269 -26.03 -11.01 -4.66
CA SER A 269 -27.46 -11.33 -4.68
C SER A 269 -27.72 -12.20 -5.91
N SER A 270 -28.43 -13.32 -5.74
CA SER A 270 -28.87 -14.21 -6.82
C SER A 270 -29.75 -13.51 -7.87
N ALA A 271 -30.10 -12.23 -7.67
CA ALA A 271 -30.84 -11.41 -8.61
C ALA A 271 -29.95 -10.80 -9.72
N ASN A 272 -28.63 -10.69 -9.52
CA ASN A 272 -27.74 -10.11 -10.53
C ASN A 272 -27.21 -11.14 -11.56
N SER A 273 -27.36 -12.44 -11.30
CA SER A 273 -27.04 -13.49 -12.30
C SER A 273 -28.09 -13.58 -13.42
N LEU A 274 -29.31 -13.07 -13.20
CA LEU A 274 -30.38 -13.08 -14.20
C LEU A 274 -30.28 -11.95 -15.24
N ARG A 275 -29.34 -11.00 -15.09
CA ARG A 275 -29.08 -9.96 -16.11
C ARG A 275 -28.05 -10.37 -17.16
N PHE A 276 -27.46 -11.55 -17.04
CA PHE A 276 -26.46 -12.07 -17.97
C PHE A 276 -26.99 -13.22 -18.83
N MET A 277 -28.20 -13.11 -19.39
CA MET A 277 -28.56 -13.81 -20.63
C MET A 277 -29.66 -13.04 -21.37
N SER A 278 -29.25 -12.24 -22.35
CA SER A 278 -30.09 -11.96 -23.52
C SER A 278 -29.17 -11.89 -24.73
N PRO A 279 -29.10 -12.93 -25.58
CA PRO A 279 -28.89 -12.70 -26.98
C PRO A 279 -30.22 -12.20 -27.53
N THR A 280 -30.27 -10.98 -28.01
CA THR A 280 -31.35 -10.51 -28.87
C THR A 280 -31.37 -11.39 -30.12
N LEU A 281 -32.22 -12.42 -30.11
CA LEU A 281 -32.53 -13.21 -31.29
C LEU A 281 -33.44 -12.35 -32.18
N THR A 282 -32.85 -11.58 -33.08
CA THR A 282 -33.60 -10.88 -34.13
C THR A 282 -34.08 -11.95 -35.11
N LEU A 283 -35.34 -12.36 -34.97
CA LEU A 283 -36.01 -13.23 -35.94
C LEU A 283 -36.14 -12.46 -37.27
N CYS A 284 -35.22 -12.68 -38.20
CA CYS A 284 -35.40 -12.24 -39.59
C CYS A 284 -36.47 -13.12 -40.23
N THR A 285 -37.70 -12.61 -40.35
CA THR A 285 -38.74 -13.22 -41.17
C THR A 285 -38.37 -13.05 -42.65
N PHE A 286 -37.96 -14.14 -43.28
CA PHE A 286 -37.80 -14.21 -44.74
C PHE A 286 -39.18 -14.07 -45.40
N ALA A 287 -39.42 -12.95 -46.08
CA ALA A 287 -40.54 -12.80 -47.00
C ALA A 287 -40.20 -13.52 -48.32
N PHE A 288 -40.86 -14.65 -48.57
CA PHE A 288 -40.85 -15.33 -49.86
C PHE A 288 -41.67 -14.50 -50.87
N VAL A 289 -41.00 -13.80 -51.79
CA VAL A 289 -41.64 -13.27 -52.99
C VAL A 289 -41.65 -14.37 -54.05
N LYS A 290 -42.84 -14.94 -54.31
CA LYS A 290 -43.09 -15.78 -55.48
C LYS A 290 -43.11 -14.89 -56.72
N PHE A 291 -42.18 -15.13 -57.65
CA PHE A 291 -42.23 -14.64 -59.02
C PHE A 291 -42.33 -15.86 -59.94
N VAL A 292 -43.52 -16.11 -60.52
CA VAL A 292 -43.69 -17.00 -61.68
C VAL A 292 -44.75 -16.38 -62.60
N LEU A 293 -44.23 -15.82 -63.70
CA LEU A 293 -44.72 -15.81 -65.08
C LEU A 293 -46.24 -15.86 -65.37
N LEU A 294 -46.72 -14.79 -66.00
CA LEU A 294 -47.44 -14.81 -67.29
C LEU A 294 -47.09 -13.54 -68.06
#